data_AF-A0A497E5R1-F1
#
_entry.id   AF-A0A497E5R1-F1
#
_cell.length_a   1.000
_cell.length_b   1.000
_cell.length_c   1.000
_cell.angle_alpha   90.00
_cell.angle_beta   90.00
_cell.angle_gamma   90.00
#
_symmetry.space_group_name_H-M   'P 1'
#
loop_
_entity.id
_entity.type
_entity.pdbx_description
1 polymer ?
#
loop_
_entity_poly.entity_id
_entity_poly.type
_entity_poly.pdbx_seq_one_letter_code
_entity_poly.pdbx_strand_id
1 'polypeptide(L)'
;MRKRWFVISVIVSLCAGVILGLFVPHLLRKDVASHFTPNHFLANYLSLSDSQRKKVESLNRAFYPKIMRMRAQLAEKRAELSELLEEAPLNQEKIEVKINEIAHLQAQLEKEVLNHIGEVGQILTPTQRKRFFSFVRGRLRRREKGWGRDGGKRF
;
A
#
# COMPACT_ATOMS: atom_id res chain seq x y z
N MET A 1 -54.16 -8.63 6.24
CA MET A 1 -53.05 -8.61 7.23
C MET A 1 -51.83 -9.44 6.78
N ARG A 2 -51.97 -10.69 6.29
CA ARG A 2 -50.84 -11.58 5.88
C ARG A 2 -49.93 -11.11 4.72
N LYS A 3 -50.43 -10.32 3.77
CA LYS A 3 -49.65 -9.95 2.56
C LYS A 3 -48.59 -8.87 2.81
N ARG A 4 -48.79 -7.96 3.77
CA ARG A 4 -47.84 -6.88 4.10
C ARG A 4 -46.60 -7.40 4.83
N TRP A 5 -46.78 -8.42 5.68
CA TRP A 5 -45.69 -9.06 6.43
C TRP A 5 -44.79 -9.91 5.54
N PHE A 6 -45.35 -10.51 4.48
CA PHE A 6 -44.57 -11.24 3.47
C PHE A 6 -43.64 -10.32 2.67
N VAL A 7 -44.12 -9.14 2.28
CA VAL A 7 -43.32 -8.14 1.54
C VAL A 7 -42.17 -7.60 2.40
N ILE A 8 -42.43 -7.32 3.68
CA ILE A 8 -41.39 -6.85 4.61
C ILE A 8 -40.33 -7.94 4.85
N SER A 9 -40.73 -9.20 4.98
CA SER A 9 -39.80 -10.33 5.14
C SER A 9 -38.88 -10.52 3.92
N VAL A 10 -39.40 -10.32 2.71
CA VAL A 10 -38.61 -10.44 1.47
C VAL A 10 -37.60 -9.29 1.36
N ILE A 11 -37.99 -8.06 1.73
CA ILE A 11 -37.11 -6.88 1.68
C ILE A 11 -35.96 -7.00 2.70
N VAL A 12 -36.25 -7.43 3.94
CA VAL A 12 -35.21 -7.63 4.97
C VAL A 12 -34.20 -8.72 4.57
N SER A 13 -34.68 -9.81 3.96
CA SER A 13 -33.79 -10.87 3.44
C SER A 13 -32.91 -10.39 2.28
N LEU A 14 -33.41 -9.49 1.44
CA LEU A 14 -32.65 -8.96 0.30
C LEU A 14 -31.57 -7.97 0.76
N CYS A 15 -31.86 -7.15 1.77
CA CYS A 15 -30.88 -6.25 2.38
C CYS A 15 -29.77 -7.01 3.15
N ALA A 16 -30.10 -8.11 3.84
CA ALA A 16 -29.10 -8.91 4.54
C ALA A 16 -28.06 -9.53 3.58
N GLY A 17 -28.49 -9.99 2.40
CA GLY A 17 -27.59 -10.52 1.36
C GLY A 17 -26.63 -9.48 0.78
N VAL A 18 -27.09 -8.22 0.62
CA VAL A 18 -26.26 -7.10 0.14
C VAL A 18 -25.28 -6.62 1.20
N ILE A 19 -25.69 -6.60 2.48
CA ILE A 19 -24.80 -6.24 3.59
C ILE A 19 -23.69 -7.30 3.77
N LEU A 20 -24.01 -8.60 3.67
CA LEU A 20 -22.98 -9.64 3.65
C LEU A 20 -22.06 -9.53 2.42
N GLY A 21 -22.60 -9.28 1.22
CA GLY A 21 -21.81 -9.13 0.00
C GLY A 21 -20.83 -7.92 0.01
N LEU A 22 -21.19 -6.83 0.69
CA LEU A 22 -20.35 -5.64 0.85
C LEU A 22 -19.40 -5.69 2.06
N PHE A 23 -19.67 -6.53 3.08
CA PHE A 23 -18.76 -6.76 4.23
C PHE A 23 -17.76 -7.91 4.02
N VAL A 24 -18.04 -8.84 3.11
CA VAL A 24 -17.13 -9.95 2.80
C VAL A 24 -15.77 -9.54 2.20
N PRO A 25 -15.55 -8.42 1.47
CA PRO A 25 -14.20 -8.09 1.01
C PRO A 25 -13.27 -7.63 2.15
N HIS A 26 -13.80 -7.31 3.35
CA HIS A 26 -12.97 -7.13 4.55
C HIS A 26 -12.62 -8.46 5.23
N LEU A 27 -13.61 -9.36 5.38
CA LEU A 27 -13.44 -10.63 6.12
C LEU A 27 -12.79 -11.74 5.28
N LEU A 28 -12.87 -11.64 3.95
CA LEU A 28 -12.14 -12.45 2.98
C LEU A 28 -11.07 -11.63 2.26
N ARG A 29 -10.48 -10.63 2.93
CA ARG A 29 -9.05 -10.38 2.76
C ARG A 29 -8.30 -11.57 3.35
N LYS A 30 -8.43 -12.71 2.69
CA LYS A 30 -7.49 -13.79 2.86
C LYS A 30 -6.19 -13.15 2.42
N ASP A 31 -5.32 -12.88 3.38
CA ASP A 31 -3.91 -12.62 3.15
C ASP A 31 -3.33 -13.85 2.45
N VAL A 32 -3.68 -14.02 1.17
CA VAL A 32 -2.79 -14.64 0.21
C VAL A 32 -1.77 -13.55 -0.10
N ALA A 33 -1.02 -13.19 0.95
CA ALA A 33 0.37 -12.86 0.84
C ALA A 33 1.02 -14.11 0.23
N SER A 34 0.81 -14.30 -1.08
CA SER A 34 1.69 -15.17 -1.84
C SER A 34 3.07 -14.62 -1.54
N HIS A 35 3.90 -15.44 -0.91
CA HIS A 35 5.29 -15.17 -0.60
C HIS A 35 6.12 -15.04 -1.90
N PHE A 36 5.70 -14.18 -2.84
CA PHE A 36 6.63 -13.57 -3.76
C PHE A 36 7.43 -12.57 -2.94
N THR A 37 8.33 -13.08 -2.10
CA THR A 37 9.25 -12.23 -1.33
C THR A 37 10.05 -11.44 -2.37
N PRO A 38 9.93 -10.10 -2.42
CA PRO A 38 10.67 -9.27 -3.38
C PRO A 38 12.19 -9.51 -3.31
N ASN A 39 12.66 -10.05 -2.18
CA ASN A 39 14.02 -10.50 -1.94
C ASN A 39 14.54 -11.54 -2.92
N HIS A 40 13.74 -12.51 -3.36
CA HIS A 40 14.25 -13.57 -4.22
C HIS A 40 14.62 -13.04 -5.61
N PHE A 41 13.82 -12.11 -6.14
CA PHE A 41 14.10 -11.45 -7.40
C PHE A 41 15.38 -10.61 -7.33
N LEU A 42 15.52 -9.78 -6.29
CA LEU A 42 16.69 -8.89 -6.17
C LEU A 42 17.99 -9.69 -5.94
N ALA A 43 17.92 -10.74 -5.12
CA ALA A 43 19.05 -11.62 -4.84
C ALA A 43 19.55 -12.32 -6.11
N ASN A 44 18.64 -12.81 -6.94
CA ASN A 44 18.98 -13.47 -8.20
C ASN A 44 19.45 -12.46 -9.25
N TYR A 45 18.80 -11.30 -9.35
CA TYR A 45 19.18 -10.23 -10.27
C TYR A 45 20.62 -9.74 -10.04
N LEU A 46 21.02 -9.61 -8.77
CA LEU A 46 22.35 -9.14 -8.39
C LEU A 46 23.37 -10.27 -8.21
N SER A 47 22.95 -11.54 -8.33
CA SER A 47 23.79 -12.71 -8.07
C SER A 47 24.50 -12.57 -6.71
N LEU A 48 23.73 -12.33 -5.65
CA LEU A 48 24.28 -12.13 -4.30
C LEU A 48 24.95 -13.42 -3.80
N SER A 49 26.12 -13.28 -3.17
CA SER A 49 26.71 -14.38 -2.40
C SER A 49 25.83 -14.73 -1.20
N ASP A 50 26.03 -15.92 -0.62
CA ASP A 50 25.29 -16.33 0.58
C ASP A 50 25.52 -15.38 1.76
N SER A 51 26.73 -14.84 1.90
CA SER A 51 27.04 -13.85 2.94
C SER A 51 26.31 -12.53 2.71
N GLN A 52 26.22 -12.06 1.46
CA GLN A 52 25.46 -10.86 1.10
C GLN A 52 23.96 -11.08 1.29
N ARG A 53 23.44 -12.24 0.87
CA ARG A 53 22.04 -12.62 1.02
C ARG A 53 21.60 -12.57 2.47
N LYS A 54 22.36 -13.20 3.38
CA LYS A 54 22.07 -13.18 4.83
C LYS A 54 22.02 -11.76 5.41
N LYS A 55 22.95 -10.89 4.99
CA LYS A 55 22.98 -9.48 5.44
C LYS A 55 21.76 -8.71 4.92
N VAL A 56 21.43 -8.85 3.64
CA VAL A 56 20.26 -8.21 3.03
C VAL A 56 18.96 -8.72 3.67
N GLU A 57 18.82 -10.02 3.90
CA GLU A 57 17.67 -10.60 4.60
C GLU A 57 17.51 -10.05 6.02
N SER A 58 18.62 -9.85 6.75
CA SER A 58 18.59 -9.24 8.07
C SER A 58 18.05 -7.81 8.03
N LEU A 59 18.52 -6.98 7.08
CA LEU A 59 17.99 -5.62 6.90
C LEU A 59 16.49 -5.64 6.57
N ASN A 60 16.06 -6.56 5.70
CA ASN A 60 14.66 -6.67 5.30
C ASN A 60 13.74 -7.08 6.44
N ARG A 61 14.20 -7.95 7.35
CA ARG A 61 13.40 -8.36 8.52
C ARG A 61 13.07 -7.17 9.43
N ALA A 62 13.97 -6.20 9.57
CA ALA A 62 13.71 -4.97 10.31
C ALA A 62 12.88 -3.96 9.48
N PHE A 63 13.17 -3.85 8.19
CA PHE A 63 12.57 -2.85 7.30
C PHE A 63 11.10 -3.12 6.97
N TYR A 64 10.74 -4.35 6.56
CA TYR A 64 9.39 -4.62 6.05
C TYR A 64 8.28 -4.38 7.08
N PRO A 65 8.37 -4.83 8.34
CA PRO A 65 7.33 -4.56 9.33
C PRO A 65 7.12 -3.06 9.55
N LYS A 66 8.22 -2.29 9.61
CA LYS A 66 8.18 -0.83 9.76
C LYS A 66 7.44 -0.17 8.59
N ILE A 67 7.79 -0.52 7.36
CA ILE A 67 7.13 0.01 6.17
C ILE A 67 5.66 -0.37 6.09
N MET A 68 5.31 -1.62 6.42
CA MET A 68 3.91 -2.07 6.39
C MET A 68 3.06 -1.29 7.39
N ARG A 69 3.58 -1.05 8.60
CA ARG A 69 2.91 -0.22 9.59
C ARG A 69 2.69 1.21 9.09
N MET A 70 3.72 1.84 8.52
CA MET A 70 3.60 3.22 8.00
C MET A 70 2.60 3.30 6.84
N ARG A 71 2.56 2.28 5.96
CA ARG A 71 1.57 2.21 4.87
C ARG A 71 0.14 2.01 5.38
N ALA A 72 -0.05 1.20 6.42
CA ALA A 72 -1.35 1.03 7.06
C ALA A 72 -1.84 2.34 7.67
N GLN A 73 -0.99 3.04 8.42
CA GLN A 73 -1.30 4.37 8.98
C GLN A 73 -1.64 5.38 7.88
N LEU A 74 -0.90 5.37 6.77
CA LEU A 74 -1.18 6.28 5.66
C LEU A 74 -2.52 5.96 4.98
N ALA A 75 -2.89 4.68 4.87
CA ALA A 75 -4.18 4.27 4.34
C ALA A 75 -5.34 4.69 5.27
N GLU A 76 -5.17 4.51 6.58
CA GLU A 76 -6.10 4.95 7.62
C GLU A 76 -6.34 6.46 7.55
N LYS A 77 -5.28 7.28 7.51
CA LYS A 77 -5.42 8.75 7.41
C LYS A 77 -6.09 9.22 6.13
N ARG A 78 -5.92 8.49 5.02
CA ARG A 78 -6.63 8.77 3.77
C ARG A 78 -8.10 8.39 3.83
N ALA A 79 -8.45 7.33 4.56
CA ALA A 79 -9.84 6.98 4.83
C ALA A 79 -10.50 8.05 5.71
N GLU A 80 -9.85 8.48 6.79
CA GLU A 80 -10.32 9.59 7.64
C GLU A 80 -10.53 10.88 6.82
N LEU A 81 -9.60 11.22 5.91
CA LEU A 81 -9.77 12.36 5.01
C LEU A 81 -10.98 12.18 4.08
N SER A 82 -11.22 10.97 3.57
CA SER A 82 -12.39 10.68 2.74
C SER A 82 -13.69 10.88 3.51
N GLU A 83 -13.76 10.45 4.76
CA GLU A 83 -14.93 10.63 5.63
C GLU A 83 -15.21 12.12 5.88
N LEU A 84 -14.17 12.93 6.12
CA LEU A 84 -14.32 14.39 6.29
C LEU A 84 -14.90 15.09 5.05
N LEU A 85 -14.68 14.55 3.85
CA LEU A 85 -15.22 15.10 2.61
C LEU A 85 -16.72 14.79 2.43
N GLU A 86 -17.28 13.85 3.20
CA GLU A 86 -18.71 13.52 3.19
C GLU A 86 -19.50 14.36 4.20
N GLU A 87 -18.83 15.11 5.09
CA GLU A 87 -19.48 16.00 6.07
C GLU A 87 -20.11 17.24 5.40
N ALA A 88 -21.30 17.64 5.87
CA ALA A 88 -21.98 18.88 5.47
C ALA A 88 -22.36 19.70 6.71
N PRO A 89 -21.81 20.92 6.91
CA PRO A 89 -20.82 21.59 6.07
C PRO A 89 -19.41 20.99 6.21
N LEU A 90 -18.58 21.15 5.17
CA LEU A 90 -17.19 20.71 5.20
C LEU A 90 -16.40 21.43 6.31
N ASN A 91 -15.66 20.67 7.11
CA ASN A 91 -14.73 21.21 8.07
C ASN A 91 -13.32 21.38 7.46
N GLN A 92 -13.06 22.57 6.90
CA GLN A 92 -11.79 22.89 6.23
C GLN A 92 -10.57 22.74 7.13
N GLU A 93 -10.67 23.13 8.41
CA GLU A 93 -9.57 23.02 9.37
C GLU A 93 -9.17 21.55 9.60
N LYS A 94 -10.15 20.66 9.82
CA LYS A 94 -9.89 19.23 9.97
C LYS A 94 -9.28 18.62 8.70
N ILE A 95 -9.75 19.04 7.53
CA ILE A 95 -9.21 18.60 6.23
C ILE A 95 -7.74 18.99 6.11
N GLU A 96 -7.39 20.24 6.40
CA GLU A 96 -6.01 20.72 6.33
C GLU A 96 -5.09 19.95 7.29
N VAL A 97 -5.54 19.72 8.53
CA VAL A 97 -4.80 18.89 9.50
C VAL A 97 -4.55 17.50 8.95
N LYS A 98 -5.56 16.83 8.37
CA LYS A 98 -5.38 15.48 7.80
C LYS A 98 -4.45 15.46 6.60
N ILE A 99 -4.49 16.47 5.73
CA ILE A 99 -3.56 16.61 4.61
C ILE A 99 -2.11 16.71 5.13
N ASN A 100 -1.87 17.52 6.15
CA ASN A 100 -0.55 17.70 6.75
C ASN A 100 -0.04 16.41 7.41
N GLU A 101 -0.90 15.68 8.12
CA GLU A 101 -0.57 14.37 8.70
C GLU A 101 -0.18 13.35 7.60
N ILE A 102 -0.95 13.28 6.52
CA ILE A 102 -0.67 12.39 5.38
C ILE A 102 0.66 12.76 4.73
N ALA A 103 0.88 14.04 4.45
CA ALA A 103 2.11 14.53 3.81
C ALA A 103 3.35 14.22 4.65
N HIS A 104 3.26 14.43 5.97
CA HIS A 104 4.33 14.11 6.90
C HIS A 104 4.65 12.61 6.91
N LEU A 105 3.64 11.73 7.02
CA LEU A 105 3.83 10.28 6.99
C LEU A 105 4.39 9.79 5.64
N GLN A 106 3.96 10.39 4.53
CA GLN A 106 4.51 10.13 3.19
C GLN A 106 6.00 10.44 3.14
N ALA A 107 6.40 11.63 3.61
CA ALA A 107 7.80 12.03 3.63
C ALA A 107 8.66 11.10 4.49
N GLN A 108 8.15 10.69 5.67
CA GLN A 108 8.83 9.71 6.50
C GLN A 108 8.98 8.36 5.80
N LEU A 109 7.93 7.87 5.15
CA LEU A 109 7.95 6.61 4.41
C LEU A 109 9.02 6.64 3.30
N GLU A 110 9.11 7.74 2.55
CA GLU A 110 10.11 7.89 1.49
C GLU A 110 11.54 7.93 2.04
N LYS A 111 11.77 8.62 3.17
CA LYS A 111 13.07 8.63 3.86
C LYS A 111 13.50 7.22 4.28
N GLU A 112 12.59 6.45 4.88
CA GLU A 112 12.88 5.07 5.30
C GLU A 112 13.24 4.17 4.12
N VAL A 113 12.51 4.29 3.00
CA VAL A 113 12.83 3.54 1.77
C VAL A 113 14.21 3.91 1.24
N LEU A 114 14.56 5.20 1.20
CA LEU A 114 15.86 5.66 0.72
C LEU A 114 17.00 5.19 1.62
N ASN A 115 16.81 5.23 2.95
CA ASN A 115 17.77 4.72 3.91
C ASN A 115 18.03 3.23 3.66
N HIS A 116 16.98 2.42 3.53
CA HIS A 116 17.10 0.99 3.27
C HIS A 116 17.80 0.68 1.93
N ILE A 117 17.50 1.44 0.87
CA ILE A 117 18.21 1.34 -0.41
C ILE A 117 19.71 1.63 -0.21
N GLY A 118 20.06 2.64 0.59
CA GLY A 118 21.44 2.97 0.94
C GLY A 118 22.15 1.83 1.68
N GLU A 119 21.52 1.29 2.72
CA GLU A 119 22.05 0.16 3.51
C GLU A 119 22.29 -1.10 2.67
N VAL A 120 21.34 -1.46 1.81
CA VAL A 120 21.52 -2.56 0.85
C VAL A 120 22.71 -2.26 -0.07
N GLY A 121 22.81 -1.03 -0.57
CA GLY A 121 23.94 -0.59 -1.40
C GLY A 121 25.30 -0.80 -0.75
N GLN A 122 25.44 -0.64 0.57
CA GLN A 122 26.70 -0.83 1.29
C GLN A 122 27.18 -2.29 1.30
N ILE A 123 26.26 -3.26 1.22
CA ILE A 123 26.58 -4.71 1.21
C ILE A 123 27.12 -5.18 -0.16
N LEU A 124 26.75 -4.47 -1.23
CA LEU A 124 27.02 -4.86 -2.61
C LEU A 124 28.45 -4.54 -3.04
N THR A 125 29.00 -5.36 -3.95
CA THR A 125 30.24 -5.02 -4.67
C THR A 125 30.02 -3.78 -5.56
N PRO A 126 31.07 -3.07 -6.01
CA PRO A 126 30.90 -1.91 -6.88
C PRO A 126 30.08 -2.19 -8.14
N THR A 127 30.27 -3.37 -8.76
CA THR A 127 29.52 -3.79 -9.96
C THR A 127 28.05 -4.08 -9.65
N GLN A 128 27.77 -4.82 -8.58
CA GLN A 128 26.40 -5.08 -8.13
C GLN A 128 25.67 -3.79 -7.75
N ARG A 129 26.36 -2.88 -7.06
CA ARG A 129 25.85 -1.58 -6.63
C ARG A 129 25.41 -0.73 -7.83
N LYS A 130 26.21 -0.67 -8.90
CA LYS A 130 25.84 0.01 -10.15
C LYS A 130 24.56 -0.57 -10.76
N ARG A 131 24.43 -1.90 -10.84
CA ARG A 131 23.23 -2.58 -11.35
C ARG A 131 22.00 -2.30 -10.48
N PHE A 132 22.18 -2.35 -9.16
CA PHE A 132 21.12 -2.08 -8.19
C PHE A 132 20.57 -0.65 -8.31
N PHE A 133 21.44 0.37 -8.31
CA PHE A 133 20.98 1.76 -8.45
C PHE A 133 20.40 2.07 -9.83
N SER A 134 20.86 1.40 -10.89
CA SER A 134 20.23 1.49 -12.22
C SER A 134 18.79 0.96 -12.18
N PHE A 135 18.57 -0.20 -11.54
CA PHE A 135 17.24 -0.76 -11.34
C PHE A 135 16.34 0.16 -10.52
N VAL A 136 16.83 0.68 -9.40
CA VAL A 136 16.10 1.64 -8.54
C VAL A 136 15.71 2.89 -9.32
N ARG A 137 16.64 3.48 -10.07
CA ARG A 137 16.37 4.65 -10.92
C ARG A 137 15.28 4.37 -11.95
N GLY A 138 15.31 3.19 -12.58
CA GLY A 138 14.27 2.77 -13.51
C GLY A 138 12.87 2.70 -12.88
N ARG A 139 12.78 2.27 -11.62
CA ARG A 139 11.51 2.26 -10.86
C ARG A 139 11.03 3.66 -10.49
N LEU A 140 11.93 4.53 -10.04
CA LEU A 140 11.59 5.91 -9.69
C LEU A 140 11.03 6.70 -10.87
N ARG A 141 11.67 6.62 -12.05
CA ARG A 141 11.22 7.29 -13.28
C ARG A 141 9.87 6.78 -13.80
N ARG A 142 9.47 5.54 -13.47
CA ARG A 142 8.14 5.02 -13.83
C ARG A 142 7.04 5.57 -12.94
N ARG A 143 7.33 5.84 -11.66
CA ARG A 143 6.34 6.39 -10.71
C ARG A 143 5.91 7.81 -11.09
N GLU A 144 6.83 8.58 -11.66
CA GLU A 144 6.59 9.94 -12.17
C GLU A 144 5.59 9.99 -13.34
N LYS A 145 5.50 8.92 -14.15
CA LYS A 145 4.59 8.85 -15.31
C LYS A 145 3.16 8.39 -14.97
N GLY A 146 2.84 8.20 -13.69
CA GLY A 146 1.61 7.54 -13.21
C GLY A 146 0.38 8.43 -13.06
N TRP A 147 0.46 9.73 -13.32
CA TRP A 147 -0.66 10.68 -13.14
C TRP A 147 -0.97 11.43 -14.45
N GLY A 148 -1.35 10.70 -15.50
CA GLY A 148 -1.71 11.33 -16.78
C GLY A 148 -2.19 10.41 -17.90
N ARG A 149 -2.55 9.15 -17.63
CA ARG A 149 -2.99 8.22 -18.68
C ARG A 149 -4.09 7.26 -18.25
N ASP A 150 -5.17 7.82 -17.71
CA ASP A 150 -6.46 7.12 -17.67
C ASP A 150 -7.64 8.06 -18.01
N GLY A 151 -7.37 9.02 -18.91
CA GLY A 151 -8.41 9.78 -19.60
C GLY A 151 -8.72 9.12 -20.93
N GLY A 152 -9.85 8.41 -21.00
CA GLY A 152 -10.46 7.99 -22.26
C GLY A 152 -10.13 6.57 -22.69
N LYS A 153 -10.93 5.61 -22.21
CA LYS A 153 -11.58 4.56 -23.02
C LYS A 153 -12.45 3.68 -22.11
N ARG A 154 -13.69 4.11 -21.90
CA ARG A 154 -14.81 3.20 -21.73
C ARG A 154 -15.88 3.68 -22.70
N PHE A 155 -16.16 2.80 -23.67
CA PHE A 155 -17.27 2.91 -24.61
C PHE A 155 -18.60 2.96 -23.85
#